data_AF-W4S2Z1-F1
#
_entry.id   AF-W4S2Z1-F1
#
_cell.length_a   1.000
_cell.length_b   1.000
_cell.length_c   1.000
_cell.angle_alpha   90.00
_cell.angle_beta   90.00
_cell.angle_gamma   90.00
#
_symmetry.space_group_name_H-M   'P 1'
#
loop_
_entity.id
_entity.type
_entity.pdbx_description
1 polymer ?
#
loop_
_entity_poly.entity_id
_entity_poly.type
_entity_poly.pdbx_seq_one_letter_code
_entity_poly.pdbx_strand_id
1 'polypeptide(L)'
;GMRQASNELGASLRFTINITACNSDDRSANARCPGDRNGSLWFLAKAKAAGFNFDHISFHYYAFHQDAGYWSALYLGQLRTAAQTYKTPVFFNELNCAEIYTGNTTGGAEGDRGCYDSLAQLLRNVRDNYADVVSEVNVYELLDQTTIQGAEGHFGLMYDLTRPKPTLDLLTRFAQAPATAAAADAPDDRPQ
;
A
#
# COMPACT_ATOMS: atom_id res chain seq x y z
N GLY A 1 -16.58 17.27 -17.96
CA GLY A 1 -16.08 16.32 -16.91
C GLY A 1 -14.68 16.72 -16.45
N MET A 2 -14.12 16.11 -15.39
CA MET A 2 -12.85 16.58 -14.78
C MET A 2 -11.67 16.68 -15.77
N ARG A 3 -11.55 15.75 -16.72
CA ARG A 3 -10.51 15.81 -17.77
C ARG A 3 -10.68 16.99 -18.73
N GLN A 4 -11.92 17.31 -19.09
CA GLN A 4 -12.22 18.48 -19.89
C GLN A 4 -11.83 19.76 -19.14
N ALA A 5 -12.19 19.88 -17.86
CA ALA A 5 -11.82 21.02 -17.03
C ALA A 5 -10.28 21.15 -16.91
N SER A 6 -9.57 20.03 -16.72
CA SER A 6 -8.10 20.03 -16.74
C SER A 6 -7.51 20.55 -18.06
N ASN A 7 -8.09 20.15 -19.20
CA ASN A 7 -7.63 20.59 -20.51
C ASN A 7 -7.91 22.07 -20.74
N GLU A 8 -9.11 22.55 -20.38
CA GLU A 8 -9.51 23.96 -20.48
C GLU A 8 -8.66 24.87 -19.60
N LEU A 9 -8.21 24.37 -18.44
CA LEU A 9 -7.29 25.07 -17.54
C LEU A 9 -5.81 24.94 -17.94
N GLY A 10 -5.47 24.13 -18.96
CA GLY A 10 -4.07 23.82 -19.30
C GLY A 10 -3.30 23.10 -18.19
N ALA A 11 -3.98 22.55 -17.19
CA ALA A 11 -3.39 22.04 -15.95
C ALA A 11 -2.74 20.65 -16.09
N SER A 12 -3.03 19.93 -17.19
CA SER A 12 -2.45 18.60 -17.47
C SER A 12 -2.57 17.61 -16.31
N LEU A 13 -3.68 17.67 -15.57
CA LEU A 13 -3.93 16.83 -14.40
C LEU A 13 -4.06 15.36 -14.79
N ARG A 14 -3.51 14.50 -13.92
CA ARG A 14 -3.73 13.06 -13.92
C ARG A 14 -4.71 12.69 -12.82
N PHE A 15 -5.53 11.68 -13.08
CA PHE A 15 -6.59 11.25 -12.19
C PHE A 15 -6.32 9.83 -11.68
N THR A 16 -6.38 9.68 -10.36
CA THR A 16 -6.29 8.40 -9.68
C THR A 16 -7.68 7.99 -9.20
N ILE A 17 -8.01 6.71 -9.33
CA ILE A 17 -9.22 6.13 -8.73
C ILE A 17 -8.84 5.09 -7.68
N ASN A 18 -9.47 5.17 -6.51
CA ASN A 18 -9.19 4.26 -5.41
C ASN A 18 -10.11 3.05 -5.42
N ILE A 19 -9.52 1.87 -5.17
CA ILE A 19 -10.23 0.64 -4.80
C ILE A 19 -9.65 0.07 -3.52
N THR A 20 -10.47 -0.69 -2.81
CA THR A 20 -10.06 -1.34 -1.56
C THR A 20 -10.04 -2.86 -1.77
N ALA A 21 -9.06 -3.52 -1.16
CA ALA A 21 -9.05 -4.97 -1.02
C ALA A 21 -10.38 -5.45 -0.43
N CYS A 22 -10.87 -6.58 -0.91
CA CYS A 22 -12.13 -7.12 -0.43
C CYS A 22 -12.06 -8.63 -0.25
N ASN A 23 -12.66 -9.11 0.83
CA ASN A 23 -12.78 -10.54 1.12
C ASN A 23 -13.84 -11.17 0.21
N SER A 24 -13.39 -11.88 -0.83
CA SER A 24 -14.29 -12.60 -1.75
C SER A 24 -14.95 -13.83 -1.12
N ASP A 25 -14.42 -14.31 0.00
CA ASP A 25 -14.95 -15.47 0.72
C ASP A 25 -16.08 -15.07 1.68
N ASP A 26 -16.20 -13.78 2.01
CA ASP A 26 -17.36 -13.26 2.74
C ASP A 26 -18.61 -13.35 1.85
N ARG A 27 -19.61 -14.09 2.32
CA ARG A 27 -20.92 -14.27 1.69
C ARG A 27 -22.05 -13.66 2.51
N SER A 28 -21.72 -12.86 3.52
CA SER A 28 -22.70 -12.15 4.34
C SER A 28 -23.48 -11.13 3.52
N ALA A 29 -24.61 -10.66 4.06
CA ALA A 29 -25.43 -9.63 3.41
C ALA A 29 -24.69 -8.29 3.18
N ASN A 30 -23.60 -8.05 3.93
CA ASN A 30 -22.80 -6.84 3.86
C ASN A 30 -21.47 -7.03 3.09
N ALA A 31 -21.28 -8.19 2.47
CA ALA A 31 -20.08 -8.50 1.71
C ALA A 31 -19.92 -7.53 0.53
N ARG A 32 -18.72 -6.95 0.37
CA ARG A 32 -18.43 -5.97 -0.69
C ARG A 32 -18.19 -6.61 -2.06
N CYS A 33 -17.70 -7.85 -2.11
CA CYS A 33 -17.34 -8.58 -3.34
C CYS A 33 -17.61 -10.10 -3.23
N PRO A 34 -18.81 -10.53 -2.81
CA PRO A 34 -19.08 -11.95 -2.50
C PRO A 34 -18.85 -12.85 -3.72
N GLY A 35 -17.84 -13.70 -3.63
CA GLY A 35 -17.46 -14.67 -4.67
C GLY A 35 -16.68 -14.11 -5.85
N ASP A 36 -16.40 -12.81 -5.90
CA ASP A 36 -15.56 -12.23 -6.94
C ASP A 36 -14.12 -12.14 -6.44
N ARG A 37 -13.27 -13.07 -6.88
CA ARG A 37 -11.84 -13.07 -6.54
C ARG A 37 -11.07 -11.87 -7.09
N ASN A 38 -11.65 -11.14 -8.05
CA ASN A 38 -11.09 -9.88 -8.54
C ASN A 38 -11.47 -8.70 -7.62
N GLY A 39 -12.18 -8.93 -6.52
CA GLY A 39 -12.48 -7.91 -5.53
C GLY A 39 -13.31 -6.78 -6.10
N SER A 40 -12.83 -5.55 -5.93
CA SER A 40 -13.57 -4.33 -6.28
C SER A 40 -13.36 -3.87 -7.73
N LEU A 41 -12.85 -4.73 -8.62
CA LEU A 41 -12.62 -4.38 -10.04
C LEU A 41 -13.91 -3.99 -10.80
N TRP A 42 -15.07 -4.47 -10.36
CA TRP A 42 -16.37 -4.05 -10.90
C TRP A 42 -16.57 -2.54 -10.80
N PHE A 43 -16.03 -1.88 -9.77
CA PHE A 43 -16.15 -0.44 -9.58
C PHE A 43 -15.39 0.33 -10.65
N LEU A 44 -14.17 -0.13 -10.97
CA LEU A 44 -13.37 0.42 -12.06
C LEU A 44 -14.07 0.26 -13.42
N ALA A 45 -14.70 -0.89 -13.64
CA ALA A 45 -15.44 -1.16 -14.87
C ALA A 45 -16.64 -0.22 -15.01
N LYS A 46 -17.39 -0.01 -13.93
CA LYS A 46 -18.49 0.97 -13.90
C LYS A 46 -18.00 2.39 -14.14
N ALA A 47 -16.89 2.79 -13.53
CA ALA A 47 -16.31 4.10 -13.72
C ALA A 47 -15.95 4.34 -15.20
N LYS A 48 -15.28 3.38 -15.84
CA LYS A 48 -14.98 3.45 -17.28
C LYS A 48 -16.23 3.48 -18.15
N ALA A 49 -17.23 2.64 -17.85
CA ALA A 49 -18.50 2.63 -18.58
C ALA A 49 -19.27 3.96 -18.45
N ALA A 50 -19.13 4.65 -17.31
CA ALA A 50 -19.69 5.99 -17.09
C ALA A 50 -18.86 7.12 -17.74
N GLY A 51 -17.79 6.79 -18.48
CA GLY A 51 -16.91 7.77 -19.12
C GLY A 51 -15.86 8.39 -18.20
N PHE A 52 -15.69 7.87 -16.98
CA PHE A 52 -14.63 8.32 -16.08
C PHE A 52 -13.29 7.67 -16.47
N ASN A 53 -12.45 8.45 -17.15
CA ASN A 53 -11.10 8.06 -17.52
C ASN A 53 -10.09 8.47 -16.46
N PHE A 54 -9.55 7.48 -15.76
CA PHE A 54 -8.43 7.59 -14.85
C PHE A 54 -7.11 7.18 -15.52
N ASP A 55 -6.01 7.71 -15.01
CA ASP A 55 -4.63 7.45 -15.44
C ASP A 55 -3.94 6.45 -14.50
N HIS A 56 -4.27 6.50 -13.20
CA HIS A 56 -3.72 5.65 -12.17
C HIS A 56 -4.82 4.96 -11.37
N ILE A 57 -4.46 3.84 -10.73
CA ILE A 57 -5.30 3.15 -9.76
C ILE A 57 -4.58 3.22 -8.43
N SER A 58 -5.29 3.56 -7.35
CA SER A 58 -4.80 3.36 -6.00
C SER A 58 -5.50 2.18 -5.34
N PHE A 59 -4.77 1.44 -4.52
CA PHE A 59 -5.24 0.24 -3.84
C PHE A 59 -5.02 0.36 -2.34
N HIS A 60 -6.09 0.21 -1.58
CA HIS A 60 -6.08 0.30 -0.12
C HIS A 60 -6.19 -1.10 0.51
N TYR A 61 -5.27 -1.40 1.43
CA TYR A 61 -5.27 -2.65 2.21
C TYR A 61 -4.44 -2.46 3.49
N TYR A 62 -5.09 -2.68 4.63
CA TYR A 62 -4.42 -2.82 5.92
C TYR A 62 -4.17 -4.31 6.20
N ALA A 63 -2.90 -4.69 6.34
CA ALA A 63 -2.54 -6.08 6.57
C ALA A 63 -2.48 -6.38 8.08
N PHE A 64 -3.07 -7.50 8.49
CA PHE A 64 -2.68 -8.16 9.72
C PHE A 64 -1.45 -9.05 9.49
N HIS A 65 -0.70 -9.36 10.55
CA HIS A 65 0.42 -10.28 10.52
C HIS A 65 -0.05 -11.68 10.10
N GLN A 66 -1.17 -12.14 10.65
CA GLN A 66 -1.77 -13.44 10.29
C GLN A 66 -2.29 -13.53 8.86
N ASP A 67 -2.34 -12.42 8.11
CA ASP A 67 -2.74 -12.48 6.70
C ASP A 67 -1.65 -13.09 5.81
N ALA A 68 -0.50 -13.47 6.38
CA ALA A 68 0.55 -14.19 5.67
C ALA A 68 0.01 -15.41 4.90
N GLY A 69 0.45 -15.57 3.65
CA GLY A 69 -0.03 -16.65 2.78
C GLY A 69 -1.35 -16.29 2.11
N TYR A 70 -2.43 -16.99 2.48
CA TYR A 70 -3.69 -16.96 1.73
C TYR A 70 -4.28 -15.56 1.57
N TRP A 71 -4.49 -14.84 2.67
CA TRP A 71 -5.16 -13.53 2.65
C TRP A 71 -4.34 -12.47 1.91
N SER A 72 -3.03 -12.40 2.17
CA SER A 72 -2.13 -11.51 1.44
C SER A 72 -2.11 -11.83 -0.06
N ALA A 73 -2.10 -13.12 -0.44
CA ALA A 73 -2.14 -13.52 -1.84
C ALA A 73 -3.48 -13.17 -2.50
N LEU A 74 -4.60 -13.32 -1.79
CA LEU A 74 -5.92 -12.93 -2.29
C LEU A 74 -5.97 -11.42 -2.56
N TYR A 75 -5.61 -10.60 -1.58
CA TYR A 75 -5.74 -9.15 -1.68
C TYR A 75 -4.73 -8.52 -2.65
N LEU A 76 -3.46 -8.92 -2.58
CA LEU A 76 -2.45 -8.43 -3.54
C LEU A 76 -2.68 -9.01 -4.95
N GLY A 77 -3.33 -10.17 -5.07
CA GLY A 77 -3.83 -10.69 -6.33
C GLY A 77 -4.83 -9.74 -6.99
N GLN A 78 -5.75 -9.15 -6.22
CA GLN A 78 -6.70 -8.14 -6.74
C GLN A 78 -5.98 -6.90 -7.26
N LEU A 79 -4.96 -6.43 -6.54
CA LEU A 79 -4.09 -5.33 -6.97
C LEU A 79 -3.44 -5.63 -8.33
N ARG A 80 -2.82 -6.80 -8.47
CA ARG A 80 -2.17 -7.23 -9.72
C ARG A 80 -3.17 -7.34 -10.87
N THR A 81 -4.33 -7.93 -10.63
CA THR A 81 -5.39 -8.03 -11.63
C THR A 81 -5.86 -6.64 -12.07
N ALA A 82 -5.98 -5.67 -11.15
CA ALA A 82 -6.28 -4.27 -11.50
C ALA A 82 -5.22 -3.70 -12.45
N ALA A 83 -3.94 -3.82 -12.08
CA ALA A 83 -2.83 -3.31 -12.86
C ALA A 83 -2.80 -3.87 -14.30
N GLN A 84 -2.98 -5.19 -14.42
CA GLN A 84 -2.95 -5.90 -15.70
C GLN A 84 -4.18 -5.58 -16.57
N THR A 85 -5.37 -5.55 -15.97
CA THR A 85 -6.63 -5.28 -16.69
C THR A 85 -6.63 -3.89 -17.31
N TYR A 86 -6.17 -2.89 -16.56
CA TYR A 86 -6.18 -1.49 -16.99
C TYR A 86 -4.85 -1.01 -17.56
N LYS A 87 -3.83 -1.90 -17.63
CA LYS A 87 -2.49 -1.63 -18.17
C LYS A 87 -1.86 -0.37 -17.56
N THR A 88 -2.03 -0.20 -16.26
CA THR A 88 -1.46 0.93 -15.51
C THR A 88 -0.87 0.41 -14.20
N PRO A 89 0.32 0.89 -13.78
CA PRO A 89 0.82 0.62 -12.44
C PRO A 89 -0.15 1.10 -11.36
N VAL A 90 -0.11 0.43 -10.21
CA VAL A 90 -0.95 0.73 -9.06
C VAL A 90 -0.13 1.49 -8.02
N PHE A 91 -0.78 2.42 -7.34
CA PHE A 91 -0.28 3.07 -6.12
C PHE A 91 -0.89 2.35 -4.92
N PHE A 92 -0.07 1.86 -4.01
CA PHE A 92 -0.56 1.42 -2.72
C PHE A 92 -0.91 2.66 -1.91
N ASN A 93 -2.20 2.89 -1.64
CA ASN A 93 -2.64 4.08 -0.92
C ASN A 93 -2.90 3.74 0.53
N GLU A 94 -2.58 4.69 1.42
CA GLU A 94 -2.93 4.60 2.83
C GLU A 94 -2.45 3.28 3.45
N LEU A 95 -1.21 2.88 3.18
CA LEU A 95 -0.64 1.67 3.75
C LEU A 95 -0.53 1.83 5.28
N ASN A 96 -1.04 0.85 6.02
CA ASN A 96 -0.90 0.73 7.47
C ASN A 96 -1.11 -0.73 7.93
N CYS A 97 -0.84 -1.01 9.21
CA CYS A 97 -1.16 -2.28 9.84
C CYS A 97 -2.64 -2.33 10.28
N ALA A 98 -3.25 -3.50 10.25
CA ALA A 98 -4.60 -3.69 10.75
C ALA A 98 -4.65 -3.92 12.28
N GLU A 99 -3.53 -4.26 12.93
CA GLU A 99 -3.43 -4.46 14.39
C GLU A 99 -3.76 -3.20 15.20
N ILE A 100 -3.75 -2.02 14.60
CA ILE A 100 -4.24 -0.79 15.24
C ILE A 100 -5.71 -0.95 15.69
N TYR A 101 -6.53 -1.65 14.90
CA TYR A 101 -7.93 -1.95 15.26
C TYR A 101 -8.06 -2.95 16.42
N THR A 102 -6.98 -3.63 16.81
CA THR A 102 -6.94 -4.56 17.95
C THR A 102 -6.16 -3.99 19.14
N GLY A 103 -5.74 -2.72 19.07
CA GLY A 103 -5.11 -2.00 20.16
C GLY A 103 -3.58 -1.85 20.06
N ASN A 104 -2.95 -2.27 18.96
CA ASN A 104 -1.51 -2.04 18.74
C ASN A 104 -1.26 -0.60 18.24
N THR A 105 -1.41 0.39 19.13
CA THR A 105 -1.35 1.82 18.77
C THR A 105 0.05 2.41 18.78
N THR A 106 1.04 1.66 19.30
CA THR A 106 2.43 2.12 19.47
C THR A 106 3.32 1.85 18.24
N GLY A 107 2.79 1.15 17.24
CA GLY A 107 3.55 0.67 16.08
C GLY A 107 4.24 -0.68 16.30
N GLY A 108 4.21 -1.24 17.51
CA GLY A 108 4.79 -2.55 17.84
C GLY A 108 6.33 -2.57 17.77
N ALA A 109 6.90 -3.77 17.81
CA ALA A 109 8.34 -4.01 17.74
C ALA A 109 8.65 -5.24 16.88
N GLU A 110 9.90 -5.37 16.41
CA GLU A 110 10.31 -6.55 15.66
C GLU A 110 10.12 -7.83 16.47
N GLY A 111 9.39 -8.80 15.89
CA GLY A 111 9.14 -10.11 16.47
C GLY A 111 7.94 -10.19 17.41
N ASP A 112 7.22 -9.08 17.65
CA ASP A 112 6.02 -9.06 18.50
C ASP A 112 4.73 -9.48 17.77
N ARG A 113 4.80 -9.72 16.45
CA ARG A 113 3.67 -10.01 15.56
C ARG A 113 2.60 -8.91 15.53
N GLY A 114 3.00 -7.71 15.89
CA GLY A 114 2.20 -6.49 15.88
C GLY A 114 2.40 -5.68 14.60
N CYS A 115 2.10 -4.38 14.68
CA CYS A 115 2.12 -3.47 13.53
C CYS A 115 3.45 -3.45 12.78
N TYR A 116 4.57 -3.46 13.49
CA TYR A 116 5.90 -3.50 12.88
C TYR A 116 6.05 -4.72 11.96
N ASP A 117 5.72 -5.91 12.45
CA ASP A 117 5.87 -7.16 11.70
C ASP A 117 4.87 -7.25 10.54
N SER A 118 3.63 -6.77 10.71
CA SER A 118 2.63 -6.70 9.63
C SER A 118 3.08 -5.82 8.48
N LEU A 119 3.56 -4.61 8.79
CA LEU A 119 4.08 -3.69 7.79
C LEU A 119 5.36 -4.25 7.14
N ALA A 120 6.27 -4.81 7.93
CA ALA A 120 7.50 -5.39 7.40
C ALA A 120 7.19 -6.53 6.42
N GLN A 121 6.26 -7.42 6.78
CA GLN A 121 5.80 -8.50 5.91
C GLN A 121 5.18 -7.98 4.62
N LEU A 122 4.27 -7.00 4.71
CA LEU A 122 3.60 -6.44 3.53
C LEU A 122 4.61 -5.75 2.60
N LEU A 123 5.50 -4.92 3.14
CA LEU A 123 6.51 -4.19 2.35
C LEU A 123 7.51 -5.14 1.68
N ARG A 124 7.98 -6.19 2.37
CA ARG A 124 8.81 -7.24 1.75
C ARG A 124 8.07 -7.91 0.60
N ASN A 125 6.81 -8.30 0.81
CA ASN A 125 6.04 -8.97 -0.21
C ASN A 125 5.79 -8.07 -1.44
N VAL A 126 5.48 -6.79 -1.21
CA VAL A 126 5.33 -5.81 -2.30
C VAL A 126 6.63 -5.65 -3.07
N ARG A 127 7.77 -5.46 -2.38
CA ARG A 127 9.10 -5.33 -2.99
C ARG A 127 9.47 -6.58 -3.80
N ASP A 128 9.32 -7.76 -3.21
CA ASP A 128 9.87 -9.01 -3.75
C ASP A 128 8.97 -9.59 -4.85
N ASN A 129 7.65 -9.41 -4.76
CA ASN A 129 6.68 -10.11 -5.60
C ASN A 129 5.73 -9.20 -6.39
N TYR A 130 5.72 -7.88 -6.15
CA TYR A 130 4.79 -6.94 -6.82
C TYR A 130 5.44 -5.65 -7.32
N ALA A 131 6.77 -5.52 -7.28
CA ALA A 131 7.47 -4.34 -7.79
C ALA A 131 7.29 -4.10 -9.30
N ASP A 132 6.85 -5.10 -10.05
CA ASP A 132 6.51 -4.98 -11.47
C ASP A 132 5.17 -4.28 -11.73
N VAL A 133 4.28 -4.23 -10.72
CA VAL A 133 2.93 -3.63 -10.84
C VAL A 133 2.67 -2.50 -9.84
N VAL A 134 3.44 -2.40 -8.75
CA VAL A 134 3.35 -1.30 -7.78
C VAL A 134 4.41 -0.26 -8.08
N SER A 135 3.99 0.99 -8.21
CA SER A 135 4.90 2.11 -8.55
C SER A 135 5.06 3.14 -7.44
N GLU A 136 4.14 3.16 -6.47
CA GLU A 136 4.16 4.09 -5.35
C GLU A 136 3.54 3.41 -4.12
N VAL A 137 4.04 3.74 -2.94
CA VAL A 137 3.47 3.36 -1.66
C VAL A 137 3.29 4.62 -0.83
N ASN A 138 2.04 4.99 -0.57
CA ASN A 138 1.65 6.08 0.31
C ASN A 138 1.24 5.50 1.65
N VAL A 139 1.78 6.06 2.72
CA VAL A 139 1.46 5.68 4.10
C VAL A 139 0.42 6.68 4.64
N TYR A 140 -0.55 6.20 5.42
CA TYR A 140 -1.76 6.96 5.79
C TYR A 140 -1.47 8.39 6.28
N GLU A 141 -0.64 8.54 7.31
CA GLU A 141 -0.30 9.86 7.84
C GLU A 141 1.05 9.87 8.57
N LEU A 142 1.64 11.06 8.70
CA LEU A 142 2.90 11.23 9.43
C LEU A 142 2.70 11.25 10.94
N LEU A 143 1.67 11.93 11.44
CA LEU A 143 1.43 12.17 12.87
C LEU A 143 0.12 11.55 13.32
N ASP A 144 0.13 10.97 14.52
CA ASP A 144 -1.11 10.56 15.20
C ASP A 144 -2.05 11.75 15.40
N GLN A 145 -3.31 11.56 15.05
CA GLN A 145 -4.39 12.52 15.28
C GLN A 145 -5.16 12.18 16.56
N THR A 146 -4.51 12.32 17.72
CA THR A 146 -5.09 11.94 19.03
C THR A 146 -6.37 12.68 19.43
N THR A 147 -6.75 13.73 18.72
CA THR A 147 -8.06 14.40 18.87
C THR A 147 -9.22 13.63 18.23
N ILE A 148 -8.92 12.68 17.34
CA ILE A 148 -9.90 11.78 16.72
C ILE A 148 -10.07 10.55 17.61
N GLN A 149 -11.32 10.15 17.85
CA GLN A 149 -11.61 8.96 18.65
C GLN A 149 -11.41 7.68 17.85
N GLY A 150 -10.96 6.63 18.54
CA GLY A 150 -10.86 5.28 17.97
C GLY A 150 -9.49 5.00 17.36
N ALA A 151 -9.42 3.87 16.63
CA ALA A 151 -8.17 3.34 16.10
C ALA A 151 -7.49 4.28 15.11
N GLU A 152 -8.26 5.05 14.34
CA GLU A 152 -7.74 5.93 13.28
C GLU A 152 -6.88 7.07 13.81
N GLY A 153 -7.08 7.51 15.07
CA GLY A 153 -6.22 8.53 15.71
C GLY A 153 -4.79 8.06 15.99
N HIS A 154 -4.46 6.80 15.67
CA HIS A 154 -3.17 6.16 15.93
C HIS A 154 -2.46 5.67 14.66
N PHE A 155 -2.91 6.10 13.46
CA PHE A 155 -2.32 5.66 12.20
C PHE A 155 -1.01 6.35 11.82
N GLY A 156 -0.59 7.37 12.57
CA GLY A 156 0.64 8.09 12.31
C GLY A 156 1.90 7.26 12.46
N LEU A 157 2.89 7.59 11.64
CA LEU A 157 4.27 7.11 11.77
C LEU A 157 5.00 7.72 12.98
N MET A 158 4.45 8.76 13.58
CA MET A 158 4.98 9.44 14.74
C MET A 158 3.85 9.80 15.69
N TYR A 159 4.12 9.81 16.99
CA TYR A 159 3.16 10.33 17.98
C TYR A 159 3.04 11.85 17.90
N ASP A 160 4.17 12.51 17.64
CA ASP A 160 4.32 13.94 17.35
C ASP A 160 5.64 14.13 16.59
N LEU A 161 5.95 15.38 16.20
CA LEU A 161 7.15 15.71 15.40
C LEU A 161 8.49 15.34 16.05
N THR A 162 8.51 14.99 17.34
CA THR A 162 9.73 14.66 18.10
C THR A 162 9.80 13.20 18.53
N ARG A 163 8.71 12.44 18.41
CA ARG A 163 8.60 11.06 18.88
C ARG A 163 8.14 10.13 17.75
N PRO A 164 9.07 9.56 16.97
CA PRO A 164 8.72 8.60 15.92
C PRO A 164 8.23 7.27 16.50
N LYS A 165 7.39 6.55 15.75
CA LYS A 165 7.08 5.14 16.02
C LYS A 165 8.11 4.23 15.36
N PRO A 166 8.26 2.98 15.82
CA PRO A 166 9.16 2.00 15.20
C PRO A 166 8.90 1.76 13.70
N THR A 167 7.66 1.96 13.26
CA THR A 167 7.24 1.82 11.85
C THR A 167 7.83 2.89 10.93
N LEU A 168 8.21 4.08 11.45
CA LEU A 168 8.92 5.08 10.65
C LEU A 168 10.32 4.58 10.28
N ASP A 169 11.07 4.07 11.27
CA ASP A 169 12.42 3.53 11.05
C ASP A 169 12.37 2.38 10.03
N LEU A 170 11.42 1.46 10.19
CA LEU A 170 11.16 0.38 9.24
C LEU A 170 11.01 0.90 7.80
N LEU A 171 10.12 1.87 7.57
CA LEU A 171 9.86 2.44 6.25
C LEU A 171 11.09 3.13 5.66
N THR A 172 11.87 3.84 6.47
CA THR A 172 13.10 4.48 5.99
C THR A 172 14.12 3.46 5.48
N ARG A 173 14.21 2.28 6.11
CA ARG A 173 15.07 1.18 5.63
C ARG A 173 14.59 0.58 4.31
N PHE A 174 13.28 0.52 4.08
CA PHE A 174 12.73 0.07 2.79
C PHE A 174 12.91 1.09 1.65
N ALA A 175 12.89 2.38 1.98
CA ALA A 175 13.07 3.44 1.01
C ALA A 175 14.53 3.63 0.57
N GLN A 176 15.49 3.12 1.35
CA GLN A 176 16.89 3.11 0.96
C GLN A 176 17.09 2.16 -0.23
N ALA A 177 17.86 2.61 -1.23
CA ALA A 177 18.28 1.73 -2.31
C ALA A 177 18.99 0.51 -1.71
N PRO A 178 18.79 -0.71 -2.25
CA PRO A 178 19.59 -1.86 -1.85
C PRO A 178 21.05 -1.45 -1.92
N ALA A 179 21.83 -1.72 -0.87
CA ALA A 179 23.26 -1.50 -0.91
C ALA A 179 23.77 -2.19 -2.18
N THR A 180 24.09 -1.41 -3.21
CA THR A 180 24.78 -1.94 -4.38
C THR A 180 26.00 -2.62 -3.81
N ALA A 181 26.19 -3.91 -4.13
CA ALA A 181 27.38 -4.63 -3.74
C ALA A 181 28.58 -3.75 -4.09
N ALA A 182 29.18 -3.14 -3.07
CA ALA A 182 30.34 -2.30 -3.26
C ALA A 182 31.36 -3.17 -3.98
N ALA A 183 31.82 -2.68 -5.14
CA ALA A 183 32.68 -3.36 -6.08
C ALA A 183 33.74 -4.23 -5.38
N ALA A 184 33.44 -5.52 -5.25
CA ALA A 184 34.41 -6.56 -4.99
C ALA A 184 34.89 -7.02 -6.37
N ASP A 185 35.74 -6.19 -6.99
CA ASP A 185 36.68 -6.55 -8.07
C ASP A 185 37.37 -5.27 -8.55
N ALA A 186 38.28 -4.76 -7.74
CA ALA A 186 39.41 -3.98 -8.25
C ALA A 186 40.66 -4.85 -8.04
N PRO A 187 41.32 -5.34 -9.11
CA PRO A 187 42.55 -6.10 -8.97
C PRO A 187 43.65 -5.21 -8.38
N ASP A 188 44.38 -5.82 -7.45
CA ASP A 188 45.53 -5.31 -6.70
C ASP A 188 46.66 -4.96 -7.69
N ASP A 189 46.74 -3.69 -8.12
CA ASP A 189 47.85 -3.15 -8.89
C ASP A 189 49.09 -3.04 -7.98
N ARG A 190 49.87 -4.12 -7.91
CA ARG A 190 51.21 -4.07 -7.29
C ARG A 190 52.25 -3.65 -8.32
N PRO A 191 53.03 -2.58 -8.07
CA PRO A 191 54.21 -2.30 -8.85
C PRO A 191 55.32 -3.32 -8.57
N GLN A 192 56.07 -3.62 -9.63
CA GLN A 192 57.25 -4.50 -9.66
C GLN A 192 58.40 -4.00 -8.80
#